data_AF-A0A1Y2JNR0-F1
#
_entry.id   AF-A0A1Y2JNR0-F1
#
_cell.length_a   1.000
_cell.length_b   1.000
_cell.length_c   1.000
_cell.angle_alpha   90.00
_cell.angle_beta   90.00
_cell.angle_gamma   90.00
#
_symmetry.space_group_name_H-M   'P 1'
#
loop_
_entity.id
_entity.type
_entity.pdbx_description
1 polymer ?
#
loop_
_entity_poly.entity_id
_entity_poly.type
_entity_poly.pdbx_seq_one_letter_code
_entity_poly.pdbx_strand_id
1 'polypeptide(L)'
;MADPAEQQPVDQAAELEAAVREAIEACGGDPVDAVRALIVANAMLEEELADVYAKASHGFLRGRRVQKREISGSAGAATSPGSRRRDPE
;
A
#
# COMPACT_ATOMS: atom_id res chain seq x y z
N MET A 1 25.94 3.92 14.96
CA MET A 1 24.75 3.57 14.15
C MET A 1 24.17 4.89 13.71
N ALA A 2 24.42 5.30 12.45
CA ALA A 2 23.93 6.57 11.93
C ALA A 2 22.40 6.53 11.79
N ASP A 3 21.75 7.65 12.07
CA ASP A 3 20.31 7.85 11.89
C ASP A 3 19.97 7.78 10.39
N PRO A 4 18.97 6.98 9.94
CA PRO A 4 18.57 6.92 8.54
C PRO A 4 18.09 8.27 7.97
N ALA A 5 17.84 9.29 8.81
CA ALA A 5 17.49 10.63 8.37
C ALA A 5 18.70 11.51 7.94
N GLU A 6 19.95 11.10 8.22
CA GLU A 6 21.15 11.90 7.94
C GLU A 6 21.91 11.48 6.67
N GLN A 7 21.46 10.42 6.01
CA GLN A 7 21.94 10.05 4.67
C GLN A 7 21.00 10.67 3.61
N GLN A 8 21.59 11.36 2.64
CA GLN A 8 21.10 11.48 1.24
C GLN A 8 20.19 12.67 0.84
N PRO A 9 20.69 13.92 0.84
CA PRO A 9 20.29 14.90 -0.17
C PRO A 9 21.05 14.71 -1.50
N VAL A 10 22.31 14.24 -1.45
CA VAL A 10 23.16 14.03 -2.64
C VAL A 10 22.75 12.84 -3.50
N ASP A 11 22.20 11.79 -2.90
CA ASP A 11 21.82 10.57 -3.65
C ASP A 11 20.50 10.77 -4.40
N GLN A 12 19.50 11.39 -3.77
CA GLN A 12 18.24 11.74 -4.42
C GLN A 12 18.44 12.68 -5.63
N ALA A 13 19.37 13.64 -5.52
CA ALA A 13 19.70 14.51 -6.63
C ALA A 13 20.40 13.74 -7.77
N ALA A 14 21.32 12.83 -7.45
CA ALA A 14 22.01 12.01 -8.44
C ALA A 14 21.06 11.01 -9.15
N GLU A 15 20.15 10.40 -8.39
CA GLU A 15 19.08 9.54 -8.90
C GLU A 15 18.15 10.30 -9.84
N LEU A 16 17.73 11.51 -9.44
CA LEU A 16 16.91 12.37 -10.28
C LEU A 16 17.63 12.73 -11.59
N GLU A 17 18.90 13.14 -11.52
CA GLU A 17 19.72 13.44 -12.70
C GLU A 17 19.95 12.22 -13.61
N ALA A 18 19.98 11.01 -13.05
CA ALA A 18 20.01 9.78 -13.83
C ALA A 18 18.68 9.52 -14.55
N ALA A 19 17.56 9.67 -13.85
CA ALA A 19 16.21 9.50 -14.41
C ALA A 19 15.89 10.55 -15.50
N VAL A 20 16.33 11.80 -15.32
CA VAL A 20 16.20 12.85 -16.33
C VAL A 20 16.92 12.46 -17.62
N ARG A 21 18.17 11.99 -17.51
CA ARG A 21 18.94 11.54 -18.68
C ARG A 21 18.28 10.35 -19.37
N GLU A 22 17.78 9.38 -18.59
CA GLU A 22 17.05 8.24 -19.14
C GLU A 22 15.79 8.65 -19.90
N ALA A 23 15.00 9.59 -19.36
CA ALA A 23 13.80 10.10 -20.02
C ALA A 23 14.12 10.84 -21.34
N ILE A 24 15.20 11.61 -21.36
CA ILE A 24 15.68 12.31 -22.57
C ILE A 24 16.12 11.29 -23.63
N GLU A 25 16.93 10.30 -23.25
CA GLU A 25 17.38 9.24 -24.17
C GLU A 25 16.20 8.43 -24.74
N ALA A 26 15.21 8.10 -23.91
CA ALA A 26 14.00 7.40 -24.35
C ALA A 26 13.18 8.20 -25.37
N CYS A 27 13.30 9.53 -25.38
CA CYS A 27 12.64 10.44 -26.32
C CYS A 27 13.54 10.87 -27.49
N GLY A 28 14.61 10.12 -27.78
CA GLY A 28 15.50 10.39 -28.91
C GLY A 28 16.46 11.57 -28.69
N GLY A 29 16.69 11.95 -27.43
CA GLY A 29 17.63 13.00 -27.05
C GLY A 29 17.05 14.42 -27.04
N ASP A 30 15.77 14.61 -27.38
CA ASP A 30 15.13 15.92 -27.32
C ASP A 30 14.44 16.14 -25.95
N PRO A 31 14.94 17.07 -25.11
CA PRO A 31 14.32 17.37 -23.82
C PRO A 31 12.90 17.96 -23.94
N VAL A 32 12.58 18.64 -25.05
CA VAL A 32 11.21 19.17 -25.28
C VAL A 32 10.23 18.02 -25.48
N ASP A 33 10.62 17.00 -26.25
CA ASP A 33 9.79 15.82 -26.45
C ASP A 33 9.72 14.95 -25.19
N ALA A 34 10.79 14.88 -24.39
CA ALA A 34 10.75 14.25 -23.07
C ALA A 34 9.75 14.94 -22.13
N VAL A 35 9.73 16.28 -22.08
CA VAL A 35 8.73 17.02 -21.28
C VAL A 35 7.31 16.77 -21.79
N ARG A 36 7.09 16.75 -23.11
CA ARG A 36 5.77 16.41 -23.68
C ARG A 36 5.32 15.01 -23.29
N ALA A 37 6.21 14.02 -23.37
CA ALA A 37 5.93 12.65 -22.97
C ALA A 37 5.59 12.56 -21.48
N LEU A 38 6.34 13.25 -20.62
CA LEU A 38 6.08 13.30 -19.18
C LEU A 38 4.73 13.95 -18.84
N ILE A 39 4.32 14.99 -19.57
CA ILE A 39 2.99 15.62 -19.38
C ILE A 39 1.88 14.61 -19.71
N VAL A 40 2.00 13.88 -20.81
CA VAL A 40 1.02 12.85 -21.20
C VAL A 40 1.01 11.71 -20.18
N ALA A 41 2.18 11.23 -19.75
CA ALA A 41 2.30 10.18 -18.75
C ALA A 41 1.67 10.59 -17.41
N ASN A 42 1.88 11.83 -16.96
CA ASN A 42 1.25 12.35 -15.75
C ASN A 42 -0.28 12.38 -15.86
N ALA A 43 -0.82 12.84 -17.00
CA ALA A 43 -2.26 12.84 -17.21
C ALA A 43 -2.86 11.43 -17.16
N MET A 44 -2.16 10.43 -17.72
CA MET A 44 -2.58 9.02 -17.64
C MET A 44 -2.56 8.50 -16.21
N LEU A 45 -1.51 8.79 -15.43
CA LEU A 45 -1.41 8.39 -14.03
C LEU A 45 -2.52 9.02 -13.17
N GLU A 46 -2.86 10.29 -13.42
CA GLU A 46 -3.96 10.98 -12.75
C GLU A 46 -5.31 10.32 -13.07
N GLU A 47 -5.54 9.90 -14.31
CA GLU A 47 -6.74 9.17 -14.72
C GLU A 47 -6.81 7.78 -14.06
N GLU A 48 -5.73 7.00 -14.10
CA GLU A 48 -5.63 5.69 -13.44
C GLU A 48 -5.88 5.81 -11.94
N LEU A 49 -5.33 6.84 -11.30
CA LEU A 49 -5.53 7.12 -9.88
C LEU A 49 -6.99 7.42 -9.56
N ALA A 50 -7.65 8.27 -10.37
CA ALA A 50 -9.07 8.56 -10.22
C ALA A 50 -9.92 7.28 -10.36
N ASP A 51 -9.59 6.43 -11.31
CA ASP A 51 -10.22 5.14 -11.54
C ASP A 51 -10.07 4.18 -10.36
N VAL A 52 -8.85 4.10 -9.79
CA VAL A 52 -8.58 3.30 -8.60
C VAL A 52 -9.39 3.82 -7.41
N TYR A 53 -9.44 5.13 -7.20
CA TYR A 53 -10.24 5.71 -6.11
C TYR A 53 -11.74 5.49 -6.29
N ALA A 54 -12.25 5.55 -7.52
CA ALA A 54 -13.66 5.28 -7.81
C ALA A 54 -14.04 3.80 -7.54
N LYS A 55 -13.14 2.87 -7.83
CA LYS A 55 -13.34 1.42 -7.65
C LYS A 55 -13.04 0.95 -6.22
N ALA A 56 -12.31 1.74 -5.43
CA ALA A 56 -12.00 1.41 -4.05
C ALA A 56 -13.26 1.48 -3.18
N SER A 57 -13.64 0.35 -2.56
CA SER A 57 -14.73 0.35 -1.57
C SER A 57 -14.40 1.26 -0.38
N HIS A 58 -15.43 1.88 0.23
CA HIS A 58 -15.25 2.69 1.45
C HIS A 58 -14.54 1.95 2.60
N GLY A 59 -14.62 0.62 2.65
CA GLY A 59 -13.91 -0.21 3.62
C GLY A 59 -12.40 -0.33 3.35
N PHE A 60 -11.99 -0.31 2.08
CA PHE A 60 -10.58 -0.32 1.68
C PHE A 60 -9.90 1.02 2.00
N LEU A 61 -10.58 2.14 1.71
CA LEU A 61 -10.07 3.49 1.99
C LEU A 61 -9.95 3.81 3.49
N ARG A 62 -10.75 3.16 4.35
CA ARG A 62 -10.73 3.37 5.81
C ARG A 62 -9.64 2.56 6.55
N GLY A 63 -8.87 1.74 5.84
CA GLY A 63 -7.86 0.85 6.43
C GLY A 63 -8.46 -0.32 7.24
N ARG A 64 -7.68 -1.39 7.43
CA ARG A 64 -8.09 -2.54 8.25
C ARG A 64 -8.16 -2.14 9.72
N ARG A 65 -9.36 -1.99 10.27
CA ARG A 65 -9.55 -1.90 11.73
C ARG A 65 -9.16 -3.25 12.33
N VAL A 66 -7.97 -3.33 12.91
CA VAL A 66 -7.58 -4.46 13.76
C VAL A 66 -8.52 -4.40 14.96
N GLN A 67 -9.50 -5.30 15.02
CA GLN A 67 -10.31 -5.46 16.21
C GLN A 67 -9.35 -5.78 17.34
N LYS A 68 -9.28 -4.90 18.34
CA LYS A 68 -8.57 -5.20 19.59
C LYS A 68 -9.26 -6.45 20.14
N ARG A 69 -8.63 -7.61 19.98
CA ARG A 69 -9.07 -8.82 20.66
C ARG A 69 -8.99 -8.48 22.14
N GLU A 70 -10.14 -8.23 22.75
CA GLU A 70 -10.22 -8.22 24.19
C GLU A 70 -9.81 -9.62 24.61
N ILE A 71 -8.65 -9.73 25.24
CA ILE A 71 -8.27 -10.94 25.96
C ILE A 71 -9.20 -10.95 27.17
N SER A 72 -10.44 -11.41 26.96
CA SER A 72 -11.35 -11.74 28.04
C SER A 72 -10.75 -12.97 28.72
N GLY A 73 -9.94 -12.72 29.75
CA GLY A 73 -9.66 -13.74 30.74
C GLY A 73 -10.98 -14.17 31.37
N SER A 74 -11.47 -15.34 31.00
CA SER A 74 -12.43 -16.09 31.82
C SER A 74 -11.72 -17.35 32.31
N ALA A 75 -11.16 -17.25 33.51
CA ALA A 75 -10.86 -18.39 34.33
C ALA A 75 -12.16 -19.13 34.68
N GLY A 76 -12.13 -20.47 34.63
CA GLY A 76 -13.18 -21.38 35.11
C GLY A 76 -14.31 -21.59 34.10
N ALA A 77 -14.76 -22.80 33.77
CA ALA A 77 -14.68 -24.06 34.48
C ALA A 77 -14.48 -25.23 33.49
N ALA A 78 -13.50 -26.07 33.78
CA ALA A 78 -13.48 -27.43 33.26
C ALA A 78 -14.66 -28.18 33.88
N THR A 79 -15.70 -28.43 33.09
CA THR A 79 -16.64 -29.53 33.35
C THR A 79 -16.55 -30.50 32.18
N SER A 80 -16.10 -31.71 32.54
CA SER A 80 -15.85 -32.84 31.64
C SER A 80 -17.12 -33.30 30.88
N PRO A 81 -16.95 -34.06 29.79
CA PRO A 81 -17.97 -34.29 28.78
C PRO A 81 -18.88 -35.48 29.11
N GLY A 82 -20.12 -35.40 28.63
CA GLY A 82 -20.82 -36.54 28.05
C GLY A 82 -21.64 -37.42 28.99
N SER A 83 -22.97 -37.34 28.85
CA SER A 83 -23.78 -38.55 28.64
C SER A 83 -25.06 -38.19 27.89
N ARG A 84 -25.09 -38.54 26.59
CA ARG A 84 -26.33 -38.63 25.83
C ARG A 84 -27.12 -39.80 26.41
N ARG A 85 -28.19 -39.53 27.15
CA ARG A 85 -29.26 -40.52 27.34
C ARG A 85 -30.17 -40.43 26.12
N ARG A 86 -30.28 -41.57 25.43
CA ARG A 86 -31.35 -41.86 24.49
C ARG A 86 -32.59 -42.14 25.34
N ASP A 87 -33.67 -41.40 25.08
CA ASP A 87 -35.00 -41.81 25.51
C ASP A 87 -35.58 -42.71 24.41
N PRO A 88 -36.07 -43.91 24.75
CA PRO A 88 -37.04 -44.61 23.95
C PRO A 88 -38.44 -44.43 24.56
N GLU A 89 -39.39 -44.08 23.68
CA GLU A 89 -40.81 -44.48 23.56
C GLU A 89 -41.71 -43.33 23.15
#